data_AF-A0A1M4Y6L0-F1
#
_entry.id   AF-A0A1M4Y6L0-F1
#
_cell.length_a   1.000
_cell.length_b   1.000
_cell.length_c   1.000
_cell.angle_alpha   90.00
_cell.angle_beta   90.00
_cell.angle_gamma   90.00
#
_symmetry.space_group_name_H-M   'P 1'
#
loop_
_entity.id
_entity.type
_entity.pdbx_description
1 polymer ?
#
loop_
_entity_poly.entity_id
_entity_poly.type
_entity_poly.pdbx_seq_one_letter_code
_entity_poly.pdbx_strand_id
1 'polypeptide(L)'
;MKKYLYSVFVFSFFLFVIPYLLHSLANEEPVLVETANFLNTYNSVINYVSIALGTSSGLFLSLLLFKERKTAAIIEKAVKRDAAWDLYYLKNRARLAFYQFYDALIERDFSVVPNFLTQSFYKEFFQENLVPGVTNYEVVNPIEITDTHIIGVEDKLDNTCDSYTAYISGYIICPRDHSSISNELIVDKSSFKVICSFLREKDEWKLNDINDKVNLLKLLKQKLVYEE
;
A
#
# COMPACT_ATOMS: atom_id res chain seq x y z
N MET A 1 -9.04 12.27 -14.95
CA MET A 1 -7.67 12.82 -14.93
C MET A 1 -7.65 14.34 -14.81
N LYS A 2 -8.40 15.10 -15.64
CA LYS A 2 -8.47 16.58 -15.54
C LYS A 2 -8.96 17.14 -14.19
N LYS A 3 -9.93 16.48 -13.52
CA LYS A 3 -10.48 16.96 -12.23
C LYS A 3 -9.48 16.93 -11.07
N TYR A 4 -8.61 15.92 -11.02
CA TYR A 4 -7.60 15.78 -9.95
C TYR A 4 -6.41 16.73 -10.13
N LEU A 5 -6.01 17.02 -11.37
CA LEU A 5 -4.99 18.03 -11.63
C LEU A 5 -5.46 19.43 -11.21
N TYR A 6 -6.75 19.73 -11.42
CA TYR A 6 -7.33 21.01 -11.05
C TYR A 6 -7.37 21.22 -9.52
N SER A 7 -7.72 20.19 -8.75
CA SER A 7 -7.73 20.29 -7.28
C SER A 7 -6.31 20.48 -6.71
N VAL A 8 -5.30 19.80 -7.26
CA VAL A 8 -3.89 20.00 -6.87
C VAL A 8 -3.40 21.40 -7.23
N PHE A 9 -3.81 21.94 -8.38
CA PHE A 9 -3.42 23.29 -8.81
C PHE A 9 -4.07 24.38 -7.94
N VAL A 10 -5.38 24.27 -7.67
CA VAL A 10 -6.10 25.22 -6.81
C VAL A 10 -5.56 25.20 -5.39
N PHE A 11 -5.27 24.01 -4.83
CA PHE A 11 -4.71 23.88 -3.50
C PHE A 11 -3.30 24.48 -3.40
N SER A 12 -2.46 24.24 -4.42
CA SER A 12 -1.14 24.87 -4.52
C SER A 12 -1.23 26.40 -4.59
N PHE A 13 -2.17 26.95 -5.35
CA PHE A 13 -2.34 28.40 -5.48
C PHE A 13 -2.66 29.10 -4.15
N PHE A 14 -3.60 28.55 -3.37
CA PHE A 14 -3.96 29.14 -2.06
C PHE A 14 -2.82 29.08 -1.05
N LEU A 15 -1.97 28.06 -1.12
CA LEU A 15 -0.81 27.91 -0.24
C LEU A 15 0.31 28.93 -0.49
N PHE A 16 0.42 29.49 -1.70
CA PHE A 16 1.41 30.53 -2.01
C PHE A 16 0.88 31.95 -1.73
N VAL A 17 -0.41 32.21 -1.96
CA VAL A 17 -0.97 33.57 -1.90
C VAL A 17 -1.24 34.02 -0.46
N ILE A 18 -1.73 33.14 0.41
CA ILE A 18 -2.12 33.51 1.78
C ILE A 18 -0.91 33.94 2.63
N PRO A 19 0.24 33.20 2.65
CA PRO A 19 1.41 33.62 3.42
C PRO A 19 2.01 34.94 2.92
N TYR A 20 1.97 35.19 1.60
CA TYR A 20 2.44 36.44 1.01
C TYR A 20 1.59 37.63 1.47
N LEU A 21 0.26 37.48 1.49
CA LEU A 21 -0.65 38.52 1.99
C LEU A 21 -0.47 38.79 3.48
N LEU A 22 -0.30 37.75 4.29
CA LEU A 22 -0.04 37.90 5.73
C LEU A 22 1.30 38.60 6.01
N HIS A 23 2.34 38.31 5.21
CA HIS A 23 3.62 39.01 5.31
C HIS A 23 3.51 40.50 4.96
N SER A 24 2.72 40.84 3.92
CA SER A 24 2.50 42.23 3.52
C SER A 24 1.79 43.06 4.59
N LEU A 25 0.95 42.44 5.42
CA LEU A 25 0.15 43.12 6.45
C LEU A 25 0.90 43.33 7.78
N ALA A 26 1.99 42.61 8.03
CA ALA A 26 2.68 42.61 9.32
C ALA A 26 3.75 43.72 9.50
N ASN A 27 4.00 44.55 8.48
CA ASN A 27 5.11 45.52 8.44
C ASN A 27 4.85 46.86 9.18
N GLU A 28 3.82 46.97 10.03
CA GLU A 28 3.44 48.26 10.64
C GLU A 28 3.94 48.50 12.09
N GLU A 29 4.44 47.50 12.83
CA GLU A 29 4.94 47.70 14.22
C GLU A 29 6.24 46.93 14.58
N PRO A 30 7.34 47.59 15.01
CA PRO A 30 8.68 46.99 15.11
C PRO A 30 8.85 45.92 16.19
N VAL A 31 8.06 45.95 17.28
CA VAL A 31 8.13 44.93 18.36
C VAL A 31 7.39 43.64 17.96
N LEU A 32 6.44 43.74 17.03
CA LEU A 32 5.76 42.60 16.43
C LEU A 32 6.55 42.00 15.26
N VAL A 33 7.57 42.68 14.73
CA VAL A 33 8.35 42.20 13.58
C VAL A 33 9.11 40.91 13.89
N GLU A 34 9.75 40.78 15.06
CA GLU A 34 10.56 39.59 15.36
C GLU A 34 9.69 38.34 15.61
N THR A 35 8.58 38.51 16.33
CA THR A 35 7.58 37.45 16.56
C THR A 35 6.83 37.11 15.27
N ALA A 36 6.47 38.09 14.45
CA ALA A 36 5.87 37.87 13.13
C ALA A 36 6.84 37.19 12.16
N ASN A 37 8.12 37.53 12.18
CA ASN A 37 9.13 36.87 11.36
C ASN A 37 9.32 35.42 11.77
N PHE A 38 9.41 35.12 13.08
CA PHE A 38 9.48 33.75 13.57
C PHE A 38 8.25 32.93 13.17
N LEU A 39 7.04 33.46 13.37
CA LEU A 39 5.79 32.79 12.97
C LEU A 39 5.70 32.60 11.46
N ASN A 40 6.15 33.57 10.65
CA ASN A 40 6.18 33.46 9.19
C ASN A 40 7.17 32.39 8.74
N THR A 41 8.37 32.34 9.32
CA THR A 41 9.34 31.29 9.03
C THR A 41 8.78 29.92 9.41
N TYR A 42 8.21 29.77 10.61
CA TYR A 42 7.59 28.53 11.07
C TYR A 42 6.45 28.06 10.15
N ASN A 43 5.51 28.96 9.81
CA ASN A 43 4.39 28.65 8.92
C ASN A 43 4.86 28.31 7.50
N SER A 44 5.88 29.00 6.98
CA SER A 44 6.44 28.70 5.66
C SER A 44 7.06 27.30 5.63
N VAL A 45 7.81 26.90 6.67
CA VAL A 45 8.39 25.55 6.79
C VAL A 45 7.29 24.48 6.84
N ILE A 46 6.26 24.67 7.67
CA ILE A 46 5.12 23.74 7.73
C ILE A 46 4.43 23.61 6.37
N ASN A 47 4.22 24.73 5.66
CA ASN A 47 3.60 24.71 4.34
C ASN A 47 4.45 23.95 3.32
N TYR A 48 5.76 24.18 3.27
CA TYR A 48 6.66 23.45 2.37
C TYR A 48 6.68 21.94 2.67
N VAL A 49 6.72 21.55 3.94
CA VAL A 49 6.66 20.13 4.36
C VAL A 49 5.32 19.52 3.95
N SER A 50 4.21 20.22 4.18
CA SER A 50 2.86 19.73 3.83
C SER A 50 2.69 19.56 2.32
N ILE A 51 3.21 20.49 1.51
CA ILE A 51 3.21 20.40 0.04
C ILE A 51 4.06 19.21 -0.42
N ALA A 52 5.26 19.06 0.12
CA ALA A 52 6.16 17.96 -0.25
C ALA A 52 5.51 16.59 0.06
N LEU A 53 4.89 16.46 1.23
CA LEU A 53 4.17 15.24 1.61
C LEU A 53 2.97 14.99 0.69
N GLY A 54 2.11 15.98 0.46
CA GLY A 54 0.91 15.83 -0.37
C GLY A 54 1.22 15.54 -1.85
N THR A 55 2.27 16.16 -2.40
CA THR A 55 2.71 15.89 -3.78
C THR A 55 3.28 14.48 -3.93
N SER A 56 4.06 14.00 -2.94
CA SER A 56 4.62 12.65 -2.95
C SER A 56 3.54 11.57 -2.90
N SER A 57 2.51 11.73 -2.06
CA SER A 57 1.40 10.78 -1.94
C SER A 57 0.51 10.79 -3.19
N GLY A 58 0.22 11.98 -3.73
CA GLY A 58 -0.55 12.13 -4.96
C GLY A 58 0.12 11.49 -6.18
N LEU A 59 1.45 11.64 -6.29
CA LEU A 59 2.24 11.01 -7.34
C LEU A 59 2.25 9.48 -7.22
N PHE A 60 2.39 8.95 -6.00
CA PHE A 60 2.31 7.51 -5.74
C PHE A 60 0.97 6.92 -6.18
N LEU A 61 -0.14 7.52 -5.75
CA LEU A 61 -1.49 7.05 -6.10
C LEU A 61 -1.73 7.14 -7.63
N SER A 62 -1.28 8.23 -8.25
CA SER A 62 -1.41 8.41 -9.70
C SER A 62 -0.67 7.32 -10.49
N LEU A 63 0.55 6.97 -10.08
CA LEU A 63 1.33 5.90 -10.70
C LEU A 63 0.73 4.52 -10.45
N LEU A 64 0.21 4.28 -9.24
CA LEU A 64 -0.49 3.04 -8.89
C LEU A 64 -1.69 2.81 -9.81
N LEU A 65 -2.57 3.80 -9.94
CA LEU A 65 -3.75 3.72 -10.80
C LEU A 65 -3.38 3.62 -12.29
N PHE A 66 -2.29 4.27 -12.71
CA PHE A 66 -1.80 4.15 -14.07
C PHE A 66 -1.30 2.73 -14.37
N LYS A 67 -0.52 2.13 -13.46
CA LYS A 67 -0.06 0.74 -13.54
C LYS A 67 -1.23 -0.23 -13.55
N GLU A 68 -2.19 -0.06 -12.66
CA GLU A 68 -3.38 -0.91 -12.60
C GLU A 68 -4.15 -0.90 -13.93
N ARG A 69 -4.38 0.28 -14.51
CA ARG A 69 -5.07 0.38 -15.81
C ARG A 69 -4.34 -0.35 -16.93
N LYS A 70 -3.01 -0.20 -17.01
CA LYS A 70 -2.21 -0.92 -18.01
C LYS A 70 -2.29 -2.43 -17.81
N THR A 71 -2.23 -2.87 -16.56
CA THR A 71 -2.31 -4.29 -16.19
C THR A 71 -3.68 -4.86 -16.53
N ALA A 72 -4.76 -4.15 -16.18
CA ALA A 72 -6.13 -4.54 -16.50
C ALA A 72 -6.35 -4.69 -18.02
N ALA A 73 -5.77 -3.80 -18.84
CA ALA A 73 -5.88 -3.88 -20.29
C ALA A 73 -5.16 -5.11 -20.89
N ILE A 74 -4.07 -5.57 -20.26
CA ILE A 74 -3.40 -6.82 -20.65
C ILE A 74 -4.24 -8.02 -20.22
N ILE A 75 -4.72 -8.01 -18.98
CA ILE A 75 -5.59 -9.05 -18.42
C ILE A 75 -6.87 -9.23 -19.26
N GLU A 76 -7.47 -8.15 -19.75
CA GLU A 76 -8.66 -8.21 -20.63
C GLU A 76 -8.40 -8.96 -21.95
N LYS A 77 -7.13 -9.00 -22.41
CA LYS A 77 -6.74 -9.83 -23.55
C LYS A 77 -6.51 -11.27 -23.11
N ALA A 78 -5.74 -11.48 -22.04
CA ALA A 78 -5.38 -12.79 -21.52
C ALA A 78 -6.63 -13.62 -21.14
N VAL A 79 -7.63 -13.00 -20.52
CA VAL A 79 -8.87 -13.66 -20.08
C VAL A 79 -9.68 -14.27 -21.22
N LYS A 80 -9.52 -13.78 -22.46
CA LYS A 80 -10.19 -14.34 -23.63
C LYS A 80 -9.65 -15.73 -24.01
N ARG A 81 -8.40 -16.01 -23.62
CA ARG A 81 -7.72 -17.28 -23.87
C ARG A 81 -7.79 -18.19 -22.65
N ASP A 82 -7.68 -17.59 -21.47
CA ASP A 82 -7.61 -18.32 -20.22
C ASP A 82 -8.37 -17.61 -19.09
N ALA A 83 -9.45 -18.24 -18.63
CA ALA A 83 -10.31 -17.70 -17.59
C ALA A 83 -9.62 -17.52 -16.22
N ALA A 84 -8.46 -18.16 -16.00
CA ALA A 84 -7.67 -17.95 -14.78
C ALA A 84 -7.20 -16.49 -14.61
N TRP A 85 -7.17 -15.71 -15.69
CA TRP A 85 -6.82 -14.30 -15.70
C TRP A 85 -7.97 -13.36 -15.31
N ASP A 86 -9.15 -13.84 -14.89
CA ASP A 86 -10.25 -12.95 -14.50
C ASP A 86 -9.84 -11.94 -13.41
N LEU A 87 -9.94 -10.64 -13.72
CA LEU A 87 -9.42 -9.57 -12.86
C LEU A 87 -10.06 -9.56 -11.47
N TYR A 88 -11.36 -9.84 -11.39
CA TYR A 88 -12.10 -9.87 -10.12
C TYR A 88 -11.64 -11.05 -9.26
N TYR A 89 -11.50 -12.23 -9.88
CA TYR A 89 -10.94 -13.41 -9.27
C TYR A 89 -9.52 -13.17 -8.75
N LEU A 90 -8.62 -12.57 -9.53
CA LEU A 90 -7.25 -12.27 -9.11
C LEU A 90 -7.19 -11.34 -7.89
N LYS A 91 -8.04 -10.30 -7.85
CA LYS A 91 -8.13 -9.39 -6.70
C LYS A 91 -8.62 -10.12 -5.45
N ASN A 92 -9.67 -10.93 -5.58
CA ASN A 92 -10.21 -11.70 -4.46
C ASN A 92 -9.21 -12.75 -3.97
N ARG A 93 -8.53 -13.43 -4.89
CA ARG A 93 -7.51 -14.41 -4.56
C ARG A 93 -6.34 -13.78 -3.81
N ALA A 94 -5.91 -12.59 -4.21
CA ALA A 94 -4.86 -11.85 -3.51
C ALA A 94 -5.28 -11.47 -2.08
N ARG A 95 -6.51 -11.00 -1.87
CA ARG A 95 -7.06 -10.69 -0.54
C ARG A 95 -7.12 -11.94 0.33
N LEU A 96 -7.67 -13.03 -0.21
CA LEU A 96 -7.82 -14.29 0.52
C LEU A 96 -6.46 -14.85 0.94
N ALA A 97 -5.49 -14.91 0.02
CA ALA A 97 -4.15 -15.39 0.33
C ALA A 97 -3.45 -14.53 1.38
N PHE A 98 -3.65 -13.20 1.35
CA PHE A 98 -3.10 -12.30 2.37
C PHE A 98 -3.73 -12.53 3.74
N TYR A 99 -5.06 -12.68 3.83
CA TYR A 99 -5.72 -13.04 5.09
C TYR A 99 -5.24 -14.39 5.60
N GLN A 100 -5.24 -15.43 4.76
CA GLN A 100 -4.76 -16.77 5.14
C GLN A 100 -3.30 -16.75 5.63
N PHE A 101 -2.44 -15.97 4.97
CA PHE A 101 -1.07 -15.79 5.41
C PHE A 101 -0.99 -15.09 6.77
N TYR A 102 -1.76 -14.02 6.96
CA TYR A 102 -1.78 -13.27 8.21
C TYR A 102 -2.37 -14.07 9.38
N ASP A 103 -3.44 -14.82 9.14
CA ASP A 103 -4.06 -15.70 10.13
C ASP A 103 -3.06 -16.79 10.55
N ALA A 104 -2.37 -17.43 9.59
CA ALA A 104 -1.31 -18.40 9.89
C ALA A 104 -0.15 -17.79 10.69
N LEU A 105 0.21 -16.53 10.44
CA LEU A 105 1.21 -15.80 11.24
C LEU A 105 0.76 -15.58 12.68
N ILE A 106 -0.50 -15.17 12.89
CA ILE A 106 -1.07 -14.92 14.21
C ILE A 106 -1.20 -16.22 15.00
N GLU A 107 -1.83 -17.22 14.40
CA GLU A 107 -2.14 -18.50 15.05
C GLU A 107 -0.89 -19.37 15.22
N ARG A 108 0.19 -19.03 14.51
CA ARG A 108 1.40 -19.86 14.36
C ARG A 108 1.10 -21.26 13.81
N ASP A 109 -0.06 -21.43 13.18
CA ASP A 109 -0.43 -22.64 12.47
C ASP A 109 -0.06 -22.50 11.00
N PHE A 110 1.14 -22.95 10.67
CA PHE A 110 1.59 -22.95 9.29
C PHE A 110 1.28 -24.26 8.54
N SER A 111 0.50 -25.17 9.12
CA SER A 111 0.11 -26.42 8.45
C SER A 111 -0.82 -26.19 7.25
N VAL A 112 -1.57 -25.09 7.27
CA VAL A 112 -2.52 -24.68 6.21
C VAL A 112 -1.86 -23.97 5.03
N VAL A 113 -0.61 -23.53 5.22
CA VAL A 113 0.14 -22.64 4.32
C VAL A 113 0.56 -23.28 2.98
N PRO A 114 0.92 -24.58 2.90
CA PRO A 114 1.26 -25.24 1.63
C PRO A 114 0.13 -25.23 0.58
N ASN A 115 -1.11 -24.99 0.99
CA ASN A 115 -2.27 -24.96 0.08
C ASN A 115 -2.37 -23.65 -0.72
N PHE A 116 -1.73 -22.57 -0.26
CA PHE A 116 -1.85 -21.27 -0.91
C PHE A 116 -0.51 -20.56 -1.14
N LEU A 117 0.61 -21.05 -0.57
CA LEU A 117 1.96 -20.60 -0.91
C LEU A 117 2.65 -21.53 -1.92
N THR A 118 3.56 -20.97 -2.70
CA THR A 118 4.51 -21.79 -3.47
C THR A 118 5.46 -22.53 -2.53
N GLN A 119 5.98 -23.67 -2.98
CA GLN A 119 6.90 -24.46 -2.16
C GLN A 119 8.21 -23.71 -1.88
N SER A 120 8.68 -22.88 -2.82
CA SER A 120 9.86 -22.02 -2.65
C SER A 120 9.66 -21.03 -1.52
N PHE A 121 8.54 -20.28 -1.55
CA PHE A 121 8.25 -19.27 -0.55
C PHE A 121 8.02 -19.87 0.83
N TYR A 122 7.32 -21.01 0.90
CA TYR A 122 7.17 -21.76 2.15
C TYR A 122 8.53 -22.10 2.77
N LYS A 123 9.50 -22.60 1.99
CA LYS A 123 10.82 -22.95 2.49
C LYS A 123 11.60 -21.74 3.00
N GLU A 124 11.64 -20.66 2.22
CA GLU A 124 12.33 -19.42 2.58
C GLU A 124 11.73 -18.81 3.85
N PHE A 125 10.41 -18.66 3.88
CA PHE A 125 9.71 -18.09 5.02
C PHE A 125 9.96 -18.87 6.32
N PHE A 126 9.91 -20.21 6.26
CA PHE A 126 10.14 -21.06 7.43
C PHE A 126 11.59 -21.04 7.91
N GLN A 127 12.55 -21.00 6.99
CA GLN A 127 13.97 -20.91 7.35
C GLN A 127 14.28 -19.61 8.09
N GLU A 128 13.61 -18.52 7.74
CA GLU A 128 13.83 -17.21 8.35
C GLU A 128 13.02 -16.96 9.63
N ASN A 129 11.80 -17.51 9.73
CA ASN A 129 10.83 -17.11 10.76
C ASN A 129 10.54 -18.16 11.84
N LEU A 130 10.99 -19.42 11.68
CA LEU A 130 10.82 -20.45 12.72
C LEU A 130 11.96 -20.53 13.74
N VAL A 131 12.74 -19.47 13.94
CA VAL A 131 13.70 -19.45 15.06
C VAL A 131 12.90 -19.52 16.37
N PRO A 132 13.05 -20.59 17.19
CA PRO A 132 12.34 -20.69 18.46
C PRO A 132 12.83 -19.57 19.39
N GLY A 133 11.91 -18.71 19.86
CA GLY A 133 12.23 -17.70 20.88
C GLY A 133 11.86 -16.26 20.57
N VAL A 134 11.31 -15.95 19.38
CA VAL A 134 10.72 -14.63 19.11
C VAL A 134 9.21 -14.69 19.41
N THR A 135 8.84 -14.31 20.62
CA THR A 135 7.44 -14.12 21.04
C THR A 135 7.19 -12.64 21.28
N ASN A 136 6.23 -12.08 20.52
CA ASN A 136 5.05 -11.39 21.04
C ASN A 136 4.22 -10.83 19.89
N TYR A 137 3.38 -11.68 19.30
CA TYR A 137 2.18 -11.22 18.58
C TYR A 137 0.96 -11.62 19.43
N GLU A 138 0.94 -11.21 20.71
CA GLU A 138 -0.11 -11.58 21.67
C GLU A 138 -1.45 -10.84 21.44
N VAL A 139 -1.59 -10.10 20.34
CA VAL A 139 -2.85 -9.41 20.03
C VAL A 139 -3.29 -9.75 18.62
N VAL A 140 -4.36 -10.54 18.55
CA VAL A 140 -5.15 -10.82 17.34
C VAL A 140 -5.79 -9.52 16.91
N ASN A 141 -5.12 -8.80 16.02
CA ASN A 141 -5.60 -7.52 15.53
C ASN A 141 -6.36 -7.77 14.22
N PRO A 142 -7.66 -7.44 14.13
CA PRO A 142 -8.36 -7.58 12.87
C PRO A 142 -7.69 -6.71 11.80
N ILE A 143 -7.40 -7.32 10.66
CA ILE A 143 -6.97 -6.62 9.45
C ILE A 143 -8.19 -6.23 8.64
N GLU A 144 -8.19 -4.99 8.18
CA GLU A 144 -9.16 -4.49 7.21
C GLU A 144 -8.42 -4.09 5.93
N ILE A 145 -8.55 -4.87 4.85
CA ILE A 145 -8.03 -4.50 3.54
C ILE A 145 -8.97 -3.49 2.87
N THR A 146 -8.51 -2.25 2.70
CA THR A 146 -9.26 -1.20 2.00
C THR A 146 -9.15 -1.30 0.50
N ASP A 147 -7.95 -1.60 -0.01
CA ASP A 147 -7.66 -1.51 -1.44
C ASP A 147 -6.86 -2.72 -1.93
N THR A 148 -7.16 -3.13 -3.16
CA THR A 148 -6.45 -4.20 -3.86
C THR A 148 -6.36 -3.85 -5.34
N HIS A 149 -5.13 -3.67 -5.81
CA HIS A 149 -4.81 -3.28 -7.19
C HIS A 149 -3.89 -4.32 -7.81
N ILE A 150 -4.22 -4.82 -9.00
CA ILE A 150 -3.30 -5.68 -9.75
C ILE A 150 -2.38 -4.77 -10.55
N ILE A 151 -1.08 -4.82 -10.25
CA ILE A 151 -0.08 -3.84 -10.70
C ILE A 151 1.02 -4.44 -11.58
N GLY A 152 1.02 -5.77 -11.72
CA GLY A 152 1.92 -6.52 -12.58
C GLY A 152 1.23 -7.76 -13.13
N VAL A 153 1.61 -8.13 -14.35
CA VAL A 153 1.13 -9.31 -15.06
C VAL A 153 2.26 -9.83 -15.94
N GLU A 154 2.47 -11.14 -15.92
CA GLU A 154 3.32 -11.86 -16.84
C GLU A 154 2.53 -13.07 -17.35
N ASP A 155 1.85 -12.89 -18.48
CA ASP A 155 1.18 -13.97 -19.25
C ASP A 155 2.20 -14.51 -20.25
N LYS A 156 2.66 -15.73 -20.04
CA LYS A 156 3.75 -16.36 -20.82
C LYS A 156 3.21 -17.50 -21.68
N LEU A 157 4.02 -17.96 -22.65
CA LEU A 157 3.67 -19.13 -23.47
C LEU A 157 3.47 -20.41 -22.65
N ASP A 158 4.22 -20.56 -21.56
CA ASP A 158 4.06 -21.64 -20.58
C ASP A 158 3.29 -21.10 -19.38
N ASN A 159 2.02 -21.52 -19.24
CA ASN A 159 1.14 -21.10 -18.15
C ASN A 159 1.73 -21.41 -16.76
N THR A 160 2.63 -22.39 -16.61
CA THR A 160 3.28 -22.67 -15.31
C THR A 160 4.27 -21.59 -14.88
N CYS A 161 4.64 -20.70 -15.81
CA CYS A 161 5.50 -19.55 -15.57
C CYS A 161 4.71 -18.23 -15.46
N ASP A 162 3.38 -18.30 -15.54
CA ASP A 162 2.51 -17.15 -15.38
C ASP A 162 2.62 -16.57 -13.97
N SER A 163 2.58 -15.26 -13.88
CA SER A 163 2.59 -14.59 -12.58
C SER A 163 1.85 -13.26 -12.61
N TYR A 164 1.36 -12.85 -11.45
CA TYR A 164 0.79 -11.52 -11.28
C TYR A 164 1.21 -10.92 -9.95
N THR A 165 1.16 -9.59 -9.89
CA THR A 165 1.50 -8.85 -8.68
C THR A 165 0.32 -8.01 -8.23
N ALA A 166 -0.05 -8.15 -6.96
CA ALA A 166 -1.06 -7.33 -6.31
C ALA A 166 -0.41 -6.35 -5.32
N TYR A 167 -0.88 -5.11 -5.33
CA TYR A 167 -0.68 -4.16 -4.22
C TYR A 167 -1.92 -4.22 -3.33
N ILE A 168 -1.69 -4.38 -2.03
CA ILE A 168 -2.73 -4.47 -1.00
C ILE A 168 -2.43 -3.40 0.05
N SER A 169 -3.45 -2.64 0.46
CA SER A 169 -3.35 -1.72 1.59
C SER A 169 -4.58 -1.77 2.47
N GLY A 170 -4.40 -1.37 3.72
CA GLY A 170 -5.45 -1.41 4.72
C GLY A 170 -5.00 -0.94 6.08
N TYR A 171 -5.72 -1.37 7.11
CA TYR A 171 -5.44 -1.06 8.51
C TYR A 171 -5.36 -2.33 9.37
N ILE A 172 -4.45 -2.31 10.32
CA ILE A 172 -4.39 -3.25 11.45
C ILE A 172 -5.02 -2.53 12.64
N ILE A 173 -6.03 -3.15 13.23
CA ILE A 173 -6.76 -2.60 14.37
C ILE A 173 -6.13 -3.14 15.66
N CYS A 174 -5.37 -2.30 16.36
CA CYS A 174 -4.73 -2.65 17.61
C CYS A 174 -5.57 -2.14 18.79
N PRO A 175 -6.24 -3.01 19.58
CA PRO A 175 -6.80 -2.60 20.85
C PRO A 175 -5.64 -2.23 21.78
N ARG A 176 -5.61 -0.98 22.24
CA ARG A 176 -4.63 -0.55 23.25
C ARG A 176 -5.26 -0.75 24.62
N ASP A 177 -4.74 -1.70 25.38
CA ASP A 177 -5.13 -1.88 26.77
C ASP A 177 -4.53 -0.73 27.59
N HIS A 178 -5.38 0.12 28.16
CA HIS A 178 -4.95 1.10 29.16
C HIS A 178 -5.59 0.77 30.50
N SER A 179 -4.70 0.68 31.49
CA SER A 179 -4.97 0.58 32.91
C SER A 179 -6.06 1.56 33.41
N SER A 180 -7.13 0.97 33.96
CA SER A 180 -7.81 1.34 35.22
C SER A 180 -8.48 2.71 35.42
N ILE A 181 -8.49 3.69 34.50
CA ILE A 181 -9.04 5.03 34.84
C ILE A 181 -10.13 5.54 33.88
N SER A 182 -10.27 5.03 32.66
CA SER A 182 -11.35 5.44 31.75
C SER A 182 -11.87 4.25 30.96
N ASN A 183 -13.17 3.99 31.03
CA ASN A 183 -13.86 2.85 30.42
C ASN A 183 -14.00 2.94 28.88
N GLU A 184 -13.11 3.68 28.20
CA GLU A 184 -13.11 3.85 26.75
C GLU A 184 -11.97 3.05 26.11
N LEU A 185 -12.33 2.06 25.30
CA LEU A 185 -11.41 1.32 24.44
C LEU A 185 -10.89 2.26 23.35
N ILE A 186 -9.65 2.73 23.49
CA ILE A 186 -8.97 3.48 22.43
C ILE A 186 -8.46 2.46 21.41
N VAL A 187 -9.09 2.47 20.24
CA VAL A 187 -8.70 1.63 19.10
C VAL A 187 -7.62 2.35 18.30
N ASP A 188 -6.41 1.79 18.27
CA ASP A 188 -5.34 2.30 17.41
C ASP A 188 -5.44 1.64 16.02
N LYS A 189 -5.23 2.43 14.96
CA LYS A 189 -5.29 1.96 13.57
C LYS A 189 -3.95 2.20 12.90
N SER A 190 -3.19 1.14 12.68
CA SER A 190 -1.93 1.20 11.95
C SER A 190 -2.17 0.88 10.48
N SER A 191 -1.83 1.79 9.56
CA SER A 191 -1.96 1.52 8.14
C SER A 191 -0.85 0.59 7.65
N PHE A 192 -1.18 -0.37 6.79
CA PHE A 192 -0.20 -1.23 6.12
C PHE A 192 -0.31 -1.12 4.60
N LYS A 193 0.81 -1.43 3.93
CA LYS A 193 0.92 -1.55 2.48
C LYS A 193 1.83 -2.71 2.17
N VAL A 194 1.41 -3.60 1.29
CA VAL A 194 2.21 -4.76 0.86
C VAL A 194 2.10 -4.95 -0.64
N ILE A 195 3.14 -5.52 -1.22
CA ILE A 195 3.13 -6.07 -2.58
C ILE A 195 3.22 -7.59 -2.45
N CYS A 196 2.26 -8.28 -3.04
CA CYS A 196 2.18 -9.73 -3.07
C CYS A 196 2.39 -10.22 -4.50
N SER A 197 3.34 -11.12 -4.71
CA SER A 197 3.61 -11.75 -6.01
C SER A 197 3.02 -13.15 -6.02
N PHE A 198 2.35 -13.51 -7.10
CA PHE A 198 1.69 -14.80 -7.27
C PHE A 198 2.26 -15.52 -8.47
N LEU A 199 2.46 -16.82 -8.33
CA LEU A 199 2.87 -17.73 -9.40
C LEU A 199 1.71 -18.69 -9.68
N ARG A 200 1.54 -19.05 -10.95
CA ARG A 200 0.61 -20.08 -11.34
C ARG A 200 1.24 -21.46 -11.14
N GLU A 201 0.59 -22.29 -10.34
CA GLU A 201 0.92 -23.70 -10.22
C GLU A 201 -0.29 -24.51 -10.70
N LYS A 202 -0.18 -25.10 -11.90
CA LYS A 202 -1.29 -25.78 -12.59
C LYS A 202 -2.43 -24.77 -12.85
N ASP A 203 -3.59 -24.98 -12.24
CA ASP A 203 -4.80 -24.15 -12.41
C ASP A 203 -5.03 -23.20 -11.22
N GLU A 204 -4.08 -23.10 -10.30
CA GLU A 204 -4.21 -22.30 -9.09
C GLU A 204 -3.14 -21.21 -8.99
N TRP A 205 -3.55 -20.06 -8.44
CA TRP A 205 -2.65 -18.98 -8.09
C TRP A 205 -2.17 -19.15 -6.65
N LYS A 206 -0.85 -19.28 -6.51
CA LYS A 206 -0.19 -19.38 -5.21
C LYS A 206 0.68 -18.19 -4.95
N LEU A 207 0.66 -17.76 -3.70
CA LEU A 207 1.46 -16.65 -3.22
C LEU A 207 2.93 -17.07 -3.15
N ASN A 208 3.78 -16.31 -3.82
CA ASN A 208 5.20 -16.60 -4.00
C ASN A 208 6.12 -15.62 -3.28
N ASP A 209 5.64 -14.41 -2.97
CA ASP A 209 6.41 -13.41 -2.22
C ASP A 209 5.46 -12.39 -1.58
N ILE A 210 5.83 -11.88 -0.40
CA ILE A 210 5.18 -10.73 0.24
C ILE A 210 6.25 -9.73 0.63
N ASN A 211 6.04 -8.48 0.22
CA ASN A 211 6.94 -7.38 0.51
C ASN A 211 6.23 -6.19 1.14
N ASP A 212 6.56 -5.89 2.40
CA ASP A 212 6.02 -4.78 3.20
C ASP A 212 6.72 -3.43 2.93
N LYS A 213 7.94 -3.46 2.38
CA LYS A 213 8.72 -2.25 2.05
C LYS A 213 8.28 -1.66 0.71
N VAL A 214 7.05 -1.16 0.63
CA VAL A 214 6.47 -0.61 -0.60
C VAL A 214 7.00 0.80 -0.88
N ASN A 215 7.55 1.00 -2.08
CA ASN A 215 7.97 2.32 -2.57
C ASN A 215 7.71 2.47 -4.08
N LEU A 216 7.88 3.71 -4.57
CA LEU A 216 7.67 4.05 -5.99
C LEU A 216 8.48 3.18 -6.95
N LEU A 217 9.75 2.91 -6.63
CA LEU A 217 10.63 2.13 -7.48
C LEU A 217 10.15 0.68 -7.62
N LYS A 218 9.68 0.07 -6.53
CA LYS A 218 9.11 -1.29 -6.57
C LYS A 218 7.84 -1.33 -7.41
N LEU A 219 6.99 -0.31 -7.32
CA LEU A 219 5.78 -0.21 -8.14
C LEU A 219 6.13 -0.11 -9.64
N LEU A 220 7.17 0.66 -9.98
CA LEU A 220 7.64 0.79 -11.37
C LEU A 220 8.26 -0.49 -11.92
N LYS A 221 9.02 -1.22 -11.08
CA LYS A 221 9.70 -2.48 -11.44
C LYS A 221 8.75 -3.64 -11.75
N GLN A 222 7.47 -3.55 -11.38
CA GLN A 222 6.52 -4.60 -11.69
C GLN A 222 6.38 -4.79 -13.20
N LYS A 223 6.52 -6.03 -13.64
CA LYS A 223 6.55 -6.41 -15.04
C LYS A 223 5.14 -6.43 -15.64
N LEU A 224 5.09 -6.14 -16.93
CA LEU A 224 3.91 -6.17 -17.78
C LEU A 224 4.32 -6.93 -19.04
N VAL A 225 4.14 -8.25 -19.01
CA VAL A 225 4.49 -9.17 -20.09
C VAL A 225 3.22 -9.86 -20.56
N TYR A 226 3.08 -9.96 -21.88
CA TYR A 226 1.99 -10.64 -22.55
C TYR A 226 2.58 -11.29 -23.79
N GLU A 227 2.73 -12.61 -23.74
CA GLU A 227 3.20 -13.43 -24.85
C GLU A 227 1.99 -14.04 -25.54
N GLU A 228 1.91 -13.86 -26.86
CA GLU A 228 0.83 -14.42 -27.68
C GLU A 228 1.14 -15.82 -28.19
#